data_AF-A0A2G4I3G0-F1
#
_entry.id   AF-A0A2G4I3G0-F1
#
_cell.length_a   1.000
_cell.length_b   1.000
_cell.length_c   1.000
_cell.angle_alpha   90.00
_cell.angle_beta   90.00
_cell.angle_gamma   90.00
#
_symmetry.space_group_name_H-M   'P 1'
#
loop_
_entity.id
_entity.type
_entity.pdbx_description
1 polymer ?
#
loop_
_entity_poly.entity_id
_entity_poly.type
_entity_poly.pdbx_seq_one_letter_code
_entity_poly.pdbx_strand_id
1 'polypeptide(L)'
;MFPWARFRATKAAIKLHTLLDLGDPVPTMIAISDRKQADVRVLDELLPKPGAFYVLDRGYLDFHRLSRVTSVKPRPLVGTMRS
;
A
#
# COMPACT_ATOMS: atom_id res chain seq x y z
N MET A 1 -23.16 -30.21 0.13
CA MET A 1 -21.75 -30.34 0.57
C MET A 1 -20.88 -30.42 -0.69
N PHE A 2 -19.92 -29.51 -0.91
CA PHE A 2 -19.21 -29.37 -2.19
C PHE A 2 -18.04 -30.38 -2.32
N PRO A 3 -18.11 -31.41 -3.18
CA PRO A 3 -17.11 -32.47 -3.23
C PRO A 3 -15.74 -32.02 -3.76
N TRP A 4 -15.71 -30.90 -4.49
CA TRP A 4 -14.51 -30.36 -5.14
C TRP A 4 -13.67 -29.45 -4.21
N ALA A 5 -14.25 -28.95 -3.12
CA ALA A 5 -13.61 -28.00 -2.23
C ALA A 5 -13.02 -28.71 -1.00
N ARG A 6 -11.99 -29.54 -1.21
CA ARG A 6 -11.26 -30.19 -0.10
C ARG A 6 -10.49 -29.14 0.70
N PHE A 7 -10.93 -28.84 1.92
CA PHE A 7 -10.21 -27.95 2.83
C PHE A 7 -8.95 -28.64 3.34
N ARG A 8 -7.77 -28.07 3.08
CA ARG A 8 -6.52 -28.45 3.76
C ARG A 8 -6.39 -27.67 5.06
N ALA A 9 -6.08 -28.37 6.16
CA ALA A 9 -5.94 -27.79 7.50
C ALA A 9 -4.70 -26.88 7.63
N THR A 10 -3.60 -27.23 6.97
CA THR A 10 -2.38 -26.41 6.88
C THR A 10 -2.34 -25.66 5.56
N LYS A 11 -2.94 -24.47 5.52
CA LYS A 11 -2.76 -23.51 4.42
C LYS A 11 -1.63 -22.55 4.78
N ALA A 12 -0.43 -22.80 4.26
CA ALA A 12 0.59 -21.78 4.14
C ALA A 12 0.23 -20.92 2.92
N ALA A 13 -0.11 -19.67 3.14
CA ALA A 13 -0.43 -18.74 2.06
C ALA A 13 0.31 -17.42 2.32
N ILE A 14 0.97 -16.95 1.28
CA ILE A 14 1.64 -15.66 1.25
C ILE A 14 0.72 -14.64 0.57
N LYS A 15 0.82 -13.39 0.99
CA LYS A 15 0.26 -12.22 0.32
C LYS A 15 1.43 -11.39 -0.21
N LEU A 16 1.27 -10.87 -1.42
CA LEU A 16 2.19 -9.94 -2.05
C LEU A 16 1.45 -8.62 -2.24
N HIS A 17 1.97 -7.56 -1.64
CA HIS A 17 1.47 -6.20 -1.79
C HIS A 17 2.44 -5.43 -2.68
N THR A 18 1.93 -4.81 -3.74
CA THR A 18 2.75 -4.10 -4.71
C THR A 18 2.23 -2.69 -4.89
N LEU A 19 3.09 -1.69 -4.78
CA LEU A 19 2.80 -0.32 -5.18
C LEU A 19 3.36 -0.09 -6.58
N LEU A 20 2.49 0.27 -7.52
CA LEU A 20 2.85 0.58 -8.90
C LEU A 20 2.80 2.09 -9.13
N ASP A 21 3.85 2.65 -9.72
CA ASP A 21 3.78 3.99 -10.30
C ASP A 21 3.17 3.86 -11.72
N LEU A 22 2.20 4.70 -12.05
CA LEU A 22 1.52 4.64 -13.36
C LEU A 22 2.32 5.36 -14.44
N GLY A 23 3.23 6.26 -14.08
CA GLY A 23 4.12 6.92 -15.03
C GLY A 23 5.23 6.00 -15.54
N ASP A 24 5.75 5.16 -14.65
CA ASP A 24 6.75 4.14 -14.92
C ASP A 24 6.26 2.83 -14.28
N PRO A 25 5.85 1.80 -15.06
CA PRO A 25 5.21 0.58 -14.53
C PRO A 25 6.16 -0.36 -13.78
N VAL A 26 7.19 0.20 -13.16
CA VAL A 26 8.11 -0.45 -12.23
C VAL A 26 7.49 -0.39 -10.83
N PRO A 27 7.45 -1.52 -10.10
CA PRO A 27 7.07 -1.52 -8.70
C PRO A 27 7.96 -0.59 -7.88
N THR A 28 7.34 0.32 -7.12
CA THR A 28 8.04 1.22 -6.20
C THR A 28 8.12 0.64 -4.79
N MET A 29 7.25 -0.32 -4.46
CA MET A 29 7.27 -1.06 -3.21
C MET A 29 6.76 -2.49 -3.43
N ILE A 30 7.41 -3.44 -2.77
CA ILE A 30 6.96 -4.84 -2.69
C ILE A 30 7.02 -5.24 -1.21
N ALA A 31 5.89 -5.67 -0.65
CA ALA A 31 5.82 -6.19 0.72
C ALA A 31 5.19 -7.59 0.73
N ILE A 32 5.76 -8.50 1.51
CA ILE A 32 5.30 -9.88 1.64
C ILE A 32 4.75 -10.08 3.04
N SER A 33 3.54 -10.60 3.14
CA SER A 33 2.92 -10.90 4.44
C SER A 33 2.29 -12.29 4.50
N ASP A 34 2.05 -12.78 5.71
CA ASP A 34 1.27 -14.01 5.92
C ASP A 34 -0.22 -13.73 5.64
N ARG A 35 -0.94 -14.74 5.16
CA ARG A 35 -2.41 -14.68 4.95
C ARG A 35 -3.19 -14.07 6.13
N LYS A 36 -2.77 -14.36 7.37
CA LYS A 36 -3.48 -13.89 8.57
C LYS A 36 -3.29 -12.39 8.83
N GLN A 37 -2.29 -11.77 8.21
CA GLN A 37 -2.04 -10.35 8.39
C GLN A 37 -3.11 -9.52 7.67
N ALA A 38 -3.63 -8.51 8.37
CA ALA A 38 -4.57 -7.55 7.79
C ALA A 38 -3.83 -6.63 6.82
N ASP A 39 -4.43 -6.38 5.65
CA ASP A 39 -3.78 -5.67 4.54
C ASP A 39 -3.42 -4.22 4.93
N VAL A 40 -4.21 -3.58 5.81
CA VAL A 40 -3.94 -2.25 6.38
C VAL A 40 -2.56 -2.09 7.02
N ARG A 41 -1.91 -3.18 7.44
CA ARG A 41 -0.57 -3.10 8.05
C ARG A 41 0.50 -2.69 7.05
N VAL A 42 0.30 -2.95 5.76
CA VAL A 42 1.27 -2.51 4.73
C VAL A 42 1.37 -0.99 4.65
N LEU A 43 0.34 -0.25 5.09
CA LEU A 43 0.35 1.21 5.07
C LEU A 43 1.41 1.80 6.01
N ASP A 44 1.92 1.02 6.97
CA ASP A 44 3.00 1.46 7.86
C ASP A 44 4.37 1.46 7.16
N GLU A 45 4.50 0.70 6.08
CA GLU A 45 5.70 0.62 5.24
C GLU A 45 5.62 1.56 4.03
N LEU A 46 4.43 2.13 3.77
CA LEU A 46 4.19 3.01 2.64
C LEU A 46 4.96 4.33 2.79
N LEU A 47 5.77 4.65 1.79
CA LEU A 47 6.43 5.95 1.65
C LEU A 47 5.59 6.86 0.72
N PRO A 48 4.71 7.73 1.27
CA PRO A 48 3.91 8.63 0.46
C PRO A 48 4.77 9.59 -0.37
N LYS A 49 4.49 9.61 -1.67
CA LYS A 49 5.02 10.57 -2.64
C LYS A 49 4.11 11.81 -2.61
N PRO A 50 4.63 13.00 -2.29
CA PRO A 50 3.83 14.23 -2.28
C PRO A 50 3.16 14.48 -3.64
N GLY A 51 1.87 14.82 -3.61
CA GLY A 51 1.09 15.09 -4.83
C GLY A 51 0.68 13.85 -5.62
N ALA A 52 0.98 12.64 -5.15
CA ALA A 52 0.51 11.41 -5.78
C ALA A 52 -0.93 11.06 -5.34
N PHE A 53 -1.65 10.40 -6.24
CA PHE A 53 -2.94 9.77 -5.95
C PHE A 53 -2.74 8.27 -5.78
N TYR A 54 -3.27 7.71 -4.69
CA TYR A 54 -3.22 6.29 -4.40
C TYR A 54 -4.60 5.68 -4.58
N VAL A 55 -4.69 4.65 -5.43
CA VAL A 55 -5.88 3.81 -5.56
C VAL A 55 -5.65 2.55 -4.74
N LEU A 56 -6.50 2.30 -3.75
CA LEU A 56 -6.36 1.20 -2.79
C LEU A 56 -7.66 0.39 -2.74
N ASP A 57 -7.54 -0.93 -2.57
CA ASP A 57 -8.68 -1.80 -2.31
C ASP A 57 -9.31 -1.56 -0.92
N ARG A 58 -10.56 -2.03 -0.74
CA ARG A 58 -11.28 -1.92 0.54
C ARG A 58 -10.53 -2.54 1.73
N GLY A 59 -9.68 -3.54 1.49
CA GLY A 59 -8.86 -4.18 2.53
C GLY A 59 -7.85 -3.24 3.20
N TYR A 60 -7.53 -2.10 2.59
CA TYR A 60 -6.61 -1.09 3.11
C TYR A 60 -7.32 0.10 3.80
N LEU A 61 -8.64 0.05 3.97
CA LEU A 61 -9.40 1.16 4.54
C LEU A 61 -9.22 1.24 6.07
N ASP A 62 -8.23 2.02 6.51
CA ASP A 62 -8.01 2.41 7.91
C ASP A 62 -7.79 3.92 7.96
N PHE A 63 -8.80 4.68 8.40
CA PHE A 63 -8.76 6.15 8.37
C PHE A 63 -7.63 6.75 9.20
N HIS A 64 -7.28 6.11 10.32
CA HIS A 64 -6.21 6.61 11.17
C HIS A 64 -4.85 6.46 10.47
N ARG A 65 -4.59 5.33 9.80
CA ARG A 65 -3.37 5.16 9.00
C ARG A 65 -3.37 6.06 7.76
N LEU A 66 -4.48 6.14 7.05
CA LEU A 66 -4.61 7.00 5.88
C LEU A 66 -4.37 8.47 6.21
N SER A 67 -4.84 8.95 7.38
CA SER A 67 -4.59 10.33 7.82
C SER A 67 -3.10 10.65 7.95
N ARG A 68 -2.28 9.69 8.37
CA ARG A 68 -0.81 9.84 8.50
C ARG A 68 -0.14 9.92 7.13
N VAL A 69 -0.58 9.09 6.19
CA VAL A 69 -0.09 9.06 4.81
C VAL A 69 -0.44 10.37 4.08
N THR A 70 -1.62 10.94 4.33
CA THR A 70 -2.08 12.18 3.69
C THR A 70 -1.46 13.45 4.30
N SER A 71 -1.03 13.44 5.57
CA SER A 71 -0.53 14.64 6.25
C SER A 71 0.87 15.12 5.80
N VAL A 72 1.46 14.48 4.78
CA VAL A 72 2.76 14.91 4.25
C VAL A 72 2.64 16.28 3.59
N LYS A 73 3.22 17.29 4.22
CA LYS A 73 3.30 18.65 3.66
C LYS A 73 4.14 18.62 2.37
N PRO A 74 3.67 19.21 1.26
CA PRO A 74 4.49 19.37 0.08
C PRO A 74 5.73 20.20 0.43
N ARG A 75 6.91 19.76 -0.04
CA ARG A 75 8.14 20.53 0.11
C ARG A 75 7.92 21.90 -0.54
N PRO A 76 8.13 23.03 0.17
CA PRO A 76 7.98 24.33 -0.45
C PRO A 76 8.96 24.42 -1.62
N LEU A 77 8.45 24.77 -2.80
CA LEU A 77 9.29 25.11 -3.94
C LEU A 77 9.98 26.43 -3.56
N VAL A 78 11.19 26.33 -3.00
CA VAL A 78 12.03 27.50 -2.73
C VAL A 78 12.43 28.08 -4.08
N GLY A 79 11.60 29.01 -4.56
CA GLY A 79 11.93 29.91 -5.64
C GLY A 79 13.06 30.82 -5.18
N THR A 80 14.29 30.46 -5.50
CA THR A 80 15.39 31.42 -5.47
C THR A 80 15.39 32.15 -6.81
N MET A 81 14.43 33.04 -7.02
CA MET A 81 14.63 34.13 -7.97
C MET A 81 15.46 35.18 -7.24
N ARG A 82 16.78 35.09 -7.39
CA ARG A 82 17.66 36.21 -7.07
C ARG A 82 17.48 37.24 -8.18
N SER A 83 16.97 38.40 -7.79
CA SER A 83 17.17 39.67 -8.48
C SER A 83 18.65 40.07 -8.45
#